data_AF-A0A8S3CE98-F1
#
_entry.id   AF-A0A8S3CE98-F1
#
_cell.length_a   1.000
_cell.length_b   1.000
_cell.length_c   1.000
_cell.angle_alpha   90.00
_cell.angle_beta   90.00
_cell.angle_gamma   90.00
#
_symmetry.space_group_name_H-M   'P 1'
#
loop_
_entity.id
_entity.type
_entity.pdbx_description
1 polymer ?
#
loop_
_entity_poly.entity_id
_entity_poly.type
_entity_poly.pdbx_seq_one_letter_code
_entity_poly.pdbx_strand_id
1 'polypeptide(L)' 'MRDMYKHKCQILVTTDLTSRGIDLDFVDFVISMDLPNDSETYLHRIGRAGRFGAYGCSLTIV' A
#
# COMPACT_ATOMS: atom_id res chain seq x y z
N MET A 1 7.88 10.01 -3.54
CA MET A 1 8.84 9.06 -2.93
C MET A 1 9.83 9.72 -1.99
N ARG A 2 10.70 10.65 -2.42
CA ARG A 2 11.73 11.25 -1.55
C ARG A 2 11.18 11.92 -0.27
N ASP A 3 10.02 12.56 -0.38
CA ASP A 3 9.33 13.18 0.77
C ASP A 3 8.66 12.17 1.71
N MET A 4 8.28 10.98 1.22
CA MET A 4 7.78 9.91 2.10
C MET A 4 8.89 9.33 2.97
N TYR A 5 10.06 9.02 2.39
CA TYR A 5 11.21 8.56 3.18
C TYR A 5 11.68 9.61 4.20
N LYS A 6 11.50 10.89 3.90
CA LYS A 6 11.76 12.00 4.84
C LYS A 6 10.59 12.29 5.78
N HIS A 7 9.53 11.47 5.78
CA HIS A 7 8.34 11.62 6.60
C HIS A 7 7.63 12.97 6.44
N LYS A 8 7.86 13.66 5.31
CA LYS A 8 7.16 14.91 4.93
C LYS A 8 5.82 14.64 4.25
N CYS A 9 5.61 13.43 3.79
CA CYS A 9 4.39 12.98 3.13
C CYS A 9 3.98 11.64 3.76
N GLN A 10 2.80 11.61 4.38
CA GLN A 10 2.27 10.44 5.08
C GLN A 10 1.34 9.59 4.22
N ILE A 11 0.78 10.17 3.16
CA ILE A 11 -0.22 9.53 2.31
C ILE A 11 0.30 9.47 0.88
N LEU A 12 0.29 8.28 0.29
CA LEU A 12 0.60 8.06 -1.11
C LEU A 12 -0.63 7.50 -1.83
N VAL A 13 -1.05 8.22 -2.87
CA VAL A 13 -2.07 7.73 -3.81
C VAL A 13 -1.35 7.22 -5.06
N THR A 14 -1.66 6.00 -5.47
CA THR A 14 -0.97 5.33 -6.59
C THR A 14 -1.90 4.33 -7.28
N THR A 15 -1.55 3.96 -8.51
CA THR A 15 -2.21 2.89 -9.27
C THR A 15 -1.43 1.58 -9.14
N ASP A 16 -2.01 0.46 -9.60
CA ASP A 16 -1.32 -0.84 -9.62
C ASP A 16 -0.03 -0.81 -10.45
N LEU A 17 -0.01 -0.04 -11.53
CA LEU A 17 1.17 0.08 -12.38
C LEU A 17 2.30 0.79 -11.66
N THR A 18 1.99 1.93 -11.04
CA THR A 18 2.99 2.81 -10.40
C THR A 18 3.39 2.33 -9.00
N SER A 19 2.59 1.46 -8.37
CA SER A 19 2.91 0.86 -7.06
C SER A 19 3.93 -0.28 -7.14
N ARG A 20 4.14 -0.85 -8.33
CA ARG A 20 5.18 -1.85 -8.55
C ARG A 20 6.56 -1.21 -8.35
N GLY A 21 7.39 -1.85 -7.52
CA GLY A 21 8.71 -1.33 -7.15
C GLY A 21 8.70 -0.26 -6.05
N ILE A 22 7.52 0.11 -5.52
CA ILE A 22 7.44 0.91 -4.31
C ILE A 22 7.71 0.02 -3.10
N ASP A 23 8.88 0.17 -2.52
CA ASP A 23 9.28 -0.51 -1.29
C ASP A 23 9.37 0.52 -0.15
N LEU A 24 8.31 0.59 0.63
CA LEU A 24 8.21 1.44 1.82
C LEU A 24 8.18 0.49 3.02
N ASP A 25 9.18 0.60 3.89
CA ASP A 25 9.42 -0.39 4.94
C ASP A 25 8.31 -0.44 6.00
N PHE A 26 7.57 0.66 6.20
CA PHE A 26 6.60 0.82 7.28
C PHE A 26 5.30 1.44 6.77
N VAL A 27 4.55 0.70 5.96
CA VAL A 27 3.17 1.08 5.62
C VAL A 27 2.23 0.47 6.66
N ASP A 28 1.61 1.31 7.48
CA ASP A 28 0.67 0.85 8.50
C ASP A 28 -0.72 0.51 7.92
N PHE A 29 -1.10 1.21 6.83
CA PHE A 29 -2.45 1.17 6.30
C PHE A 29 -2.49 1.18 4.76
N VAL A 30 -3.28 0.29 4.18
CA VAL A 30 -3.54 0.22 2.73
C VAL A 30 -5.03 0.39 2.46
N ILE A 31 -5.38 1.40 1.66
CA ILE A 31 -6.77 1.67 1.24
C ILE A 31 -6.90 1.35 -0.25
N SER A 32 -7.76 0.38 -0.58
CA SER A 32 -8.21 0.18 -1.97
C SER A 32 -9.48 0.98 -2.20
N MET A 33 -9.35 2.03 -3.02
CA MET A 33 -10.47 2.89 -3.43
C MET A 33 -11.42 2.17 -4.40
N ASP A 34 -10.84 1.32 -5.27
CA ASP A 34 -11.57 0.51 -6.22
C ASP A 34 -11.31 -0.97 -5.94
N LEU A 35 -12.33 -1.79 -6.19
CA LEU A 35 -12.23 -3.24 -6.08
C LEU A 35 -11.15 -3.75 -7.06
N PRO A 36 -10.16 -4.53 -6.60
CA PRO A 36 -9.18 -5.14 -7.50
C PRO A 36 -9.87 -6.13 -8.45
N ASN A 37 -9.32 -6.22 -9.67
CA ASN A 37 -9.87 -7.06 -10.75
C ASN A 37 -9.74 -8.57 -10.46
N ASP A 38 -8.78 -8.94 -9.63
CA ASP A 38 -8.45 -10.32 -9.31
C ASP A 38 -7.83 -10.44 -7.90
N SER A 39 -7.82 -11.65 -7.37
CA SER A 39 -7.33 -11.96 -6.02
C SER A 39 -5.82 -11.76 -5.86
N GLU A 40 -5.03 -11.94 -6.92
CA GLU A 40 -3.58 -11.78 -6.88
C GLU A 40 -3.22 -10.29 -6.75
N THR A 41 -3.90 -9.43 -7.51
CA THR A 41 -3.80 -7.97 -7.38
C THR A 41 -4.21 -7.51 -5.99
N TYR A 42 -5.30 -8.05 -5.42
CA TYR A 42 -5.67 -7.76 -4.04
C TYR A 42 -4.55 -8.12 -3.05
N LEU A 43 -4.02 -9.35 -3.15
CA LEU A 43 -2.97 -9.84 -2.25
C LEU A 43 -1.69 -8.98 -2.36
N HIS A 44 -1.31 -8.58 -3.58
CA HIS A 44 -0.19 -7.68 -3.83
C HIS A 44 -0.38 -6.28 -3.25
N ARG A 45 -1.61 -5.75 -3.26
CA ARG A 45 -1.93 -4.45 -2.63
C ARG A 45 -1.83 -4.53 -1.12
N ILE A 46 -2.54 -5.48 -0.50
CA ILE A 46 -2.60 -5.58 0.97
C ILE A 46 -1.25 -5.97 1.57
N GLY A 47 -0.42 -6.74 0.84
CA GLY A 47 0.93 -7.13 1.25
C GLY A 47 1.93 -5.96 1.36
N ARG A 48 1.52 -4.73 1.04
CA ARG A 48 2.31 -3.53 1.33
C ARG A 48 2.29 -3.17 2.81
N ALA A 49 1.22 -3.50 3.54
CA ALA A 49 1.14 -3.31 4.99
C ALA A 49 1.53 -4.58 5.76
N GLY A 50 1.87 -4.42 7.05
CA GLY A 50 2.16 -5.54 7.94
C GLY A 50 3.47 -6.28 7.65
N ARG A 51 4.43 -5.61 6.99
CA ARG A 51 5.75 -6.16 6.70
C ARG A 51 6.63 -6.19 7.95
N PHE A 52 7.63 -7.07 7.95
CA PHE A 52 8.63 -7.19 9.03
C PHE A 52 8.03 -7.48 10.42
N GLY A 53 6.88 -8.16 10.47
CA GLY A 53 6.20 -8.49 11.74
C GLY A 53 5.47 -7.31 12.37
N ALA A 54 5.35 -6.19 11.66
CA ALA A 54 4.53 -5.06 12.09
C ALA A 54 3.04 -5.37 11.96
N TYR A 55 2.22 -4.67 12.74
CA TYR A 55 0.77 -4.66 12.52
C TYR A 55 0.46 -3.86 11.25
N GLY A 56 -0.41 -4.41 10.41
CA GLY A 56 -0.90 -3.72 9.23
C GLY A 56 -2.41 -3.90 9.12
N CYS A 57 -3.10 -2.90 8.59
CA CYS A 57 -4.51 -3.00 8.28
C CYS A 57 -4.76 -2.62 6.82
N SER A 58 -5.74 -3.29 6.21
CA SER A 58 -6.20 -2.96 4.88
C SER A 58 -7.70 -2.79 4.86
N LEU A 59 -8.16 -1.76 4.15
CA LEU A 59 -9.56 -1.46 3.91
C LEU A 59 -9.82 -1.40 2.41
N THR A 60 -10.90 -2.04 1.98
CA THR A 60 -11.39 -1.95 0.60
C THR A 60 -12.77 -1.32 0.62
N ILE A 61 -12.96 -0.29 -0.20
CA ILE A 61 -14.24 0.36 -0.40
C ILE A 61 -15.00 -0.40 -1.48
N VAL A 62 -16.28 -0.68 -1.24
CA VAL A 62 -17.19 -1.43 -2.13
C VAL A 62 -18.45 -0.60 -2.37
#